data_AF-R7U7V6-F1
#
_entry.id   AF-R7U7V6-F1
#
_cell.length_a   1.000
_cell.length_b   1.000
_cell.length_c   1.000
_cell.angle_alpha   90.00
_cell.angle_beta   90.00
_cell.angle_gamma   90.00
#
_symmetry.space_group_name_H-M   'P 1'
#
loop_
_entity.id
_entity.type
_entity.pdbx_description
1 polymer ?
#
loop_
_entity_poly.entity_id
_entity_poly.type
_entity_poly.pdbx_seq_one_letter_code
_entity_poly.pdbx_strand_id
1 'polypeptide(L)'
;VYLSFGFHPSRADSHSGHPPLFEQLRHFLAHERAVAVGEVGLDYRPSCSERTKERQRLIFRGMLRVALELRKPVVVHCRGFGRPEAEHDCLEIMKDELPQLFPIHRHCFTGSLADLHAWRLLFPNTVFGFTAASSSYPQLAAHLPLAHTVLETDAPYM
;
A
#
# COMPACT_ATOMS: atom_id res chain seq x y z
N VAL A 1 17.16 7.00 10.58
CA VAL A 1 16.53 6.84 9.24
C VAL A 1 16.42 5.35 8.95
N TYR A 2 15.20 4.89 8.68
CA TYR A 2 14.90 3.52 8.26
C TYR A 2 14.36 3.54 6.82
N LEU A 3 14.38 2.38 6.17
CA LEU A 3 14.07 2.25 4.75
C LEU A 3 12.91 1.28 4.57
N SER A 4 12.12 1.54 3.54
CA SER A 4 11.17 0.60 2.97
C SER A 4 11.60 0.33 1.53
N PHE A 5 11.56 -0.93 1.10
CA PHE A 5 11.85 -1.30 -0.28
C PHE A 5 10.64 -1.98 -0.91
N GLY A 6 10.32 -1.61 -2.14
CA GLY A 6 9.14 -2.10 -2.84
C GLY A 6 9.18 -1.66 -4.30
N PHE A 7 8.08 -1.93 -5.00
CA PHE A 7 7.92 -1.53 -6.39
C PHE A 7 6.61 -0.76 -6.56
N HIS A 8 6.74 0.55 -6.75
CA HIS A 8 5.60 1.45 -6.81
C HIS A 8 4.70 1.14 -8.03
N PRO A 9 3.36 1.10 -7.88
CA PRO A 9 2.43 0.74 -8.97
C PRO A 9 2.52 1.65 -10.20
N SER A 10 2.90 2.91 -10.05
CA SER A 10 3.10 3.83 -11.19
C SER A 10 4.21 3.40 -12.15
N ARG A 11 5.11 2.50 -11.71
CA ARG A 11 6.21 1.91 -12.49
C ARG A 11 5.86 0.55 -13.10
N ALA A 12 4.63 0.04 -12.95
CA ALA A 12 4.26 -1.30 -13.39
C ALA A 12 4.49 -1.57 -14.89
N ASP A 13 4.51 -0.55 -15.75
CA ASP A 13 4.80 -0.75 -17.16
C ASP A 13 6.29 -0.91 -17.49
N SER A 14 7.20 -0.54 -16.57
CA SER A 14 8.64 -0.75 -16.74
C SER A 14 9.11 -2.13 -16.28
N HIS A 15 8.21 -2.98 -15.79
CA HIS A 15 8.57 -4.32 -15.34
C HIS A 15 7.41 -5.31 -15.50
N SER A 16 7.70 -6.53 -15.93
CA SER A 16 6.69 -7.58 -16.15
C SER A 16 6.36 -8.41 -14.90
N GLY A 17 6.92 -8.09 -13.74
CA GLY A 17 6.68 -8.82 -12.49
C GLY A 17 7.29 -10.22 -12.45
N HIS A 18 8.44 -10.42 -13.09
CA HIS A 18 9.13 -11.71 -13.13
C HIS A 18 9.89 -12.01 -11.83
N PRO A 19 10.20 -13.30 -11.56
CA PRO A 19 10.90 -13.74 -10.34
C PRO A 19 12.14 -12.91 -9.93
N PRO A 20 13.01 -12.45 -10.85
CA PRO A 20 14.18 -11.65 -10.46
C PRO A 20 13.87 -10.37 -9.67
N LEU A 21 12.71 -9.74 -9.90
CA LEU A 21 12.28 -8.58 -9.13
C LEU A 21 12.16 -8.91 -7.63
N PHE A 22 11.55 -10.03 -7.32
CA PHE A 22 11.28 -10.44 -5.94
C PHE A 22 12.56 -10.92 -5.24
N GLU A 23 13.50 -11.52 -5.97
CA GLU A 23 14.83 -11.85 -5.43
C GLU A 23 15.65 -10.59 -5.11
N GLN A 24 15.64 -9.60 -6.00
CA GLN A 24 16.29 -8.30 -5.74
C GLN A 24 15.67 -7.61 -4.52
N LEU A 25 14.34 -7.65 -4.41
CA LEU A 25 13.64 -7.12 -3.24
C LEU A 25 14.09 -7.81 -1.95
N ARG A 26 14.13 -9.14 -1.91
CA ARG A 26 14.63 -9.89 -0.73
C ARG A 26 16.05 -9.48 -0.37
N HIS A 27 16.92 -9.31 -1.36
CA HIS A 27 18.29 -8.86 -1.14
C HIS A 27 18.34 -7.49 -0.45
N PHE A 28 17.58 -6.49 -0.92
CA PHE A 28 17.53 -5.18 -0.28
C PHE A 28 16.90 -5.21 1.12
N LEU A 29 15.88 -6.04 1.30
CA LEU A 29 15.18 -6.21 2.58
C LEU A 29 16.00 -6.95 3.64
N ALA A 30 17.11 -7.59 3.26
CA ALA A 30 18.05 -8.20 4.20
C ALA A 30 18.87 -7.16 4.99
N HIS A 31 18.92 -5.91 4.53
CA HIS A 31 19.61 -4.84 5.25
C HIS A 31 18.90 -4.51 6.57
N GLU A 32 19.64 -4.37 7.67
CA GLU A 32 19.09 -4.15 9.03
C GLU A 32 18.14 -2.93 9.14
N ARG A 33 18.42 -1.87 8.38
CA ARG A 33 17.59 -0.65 8.32
C ARG A 33 16.37 -0.77 7.40
N ALA A 34 16.22 -1.85 6.64
CA ALA A 34 15.04 -2.09 5.79
C ALA A 34 13.92 -2.71 6.63
N VAL A 35 12.96 -1.90 7.07
CA VAL A 35 11.96 -2.29 8.07
C VAL A 35 10.59 -2.67 7.49
N ALA A 36 10.34 -2.36 6.22
CA ALA A 36 9.05 -2.61 5.58
C ALA A 36 9.18 -2.94 4.10
N VAL A 37 8.15 -3.60 3.55
CA VAL A 37 7.96 -3.77 2.11
C VAL A 37 7.05 -2.66 1.59
N GLY A 38 7.58 -1.84 0.70
CA GLY A 38 6.86 -0.67 0.22
C GLY A 38 7.78 0.39 -0.38
N GLU A 39 7.26 1.31 -1.17
CA GLU A 39 5.83 1.47 -1.43
C GLU A 39 5.33 0.50 -2.50
N VAL A 40 4.19 -0.14 -2.24
CA VAL A 40 3.54 -1.16 -3.09
C VAL A 40 2.03 -0.96 -3.10
N GLY A 41 1.32 -1.50 -4.10
CA GLY A 41 -0.16 -1.45 -4.13
C GLY A 41 -0.70 -1.16 -5.52
N LEU A 42 -1.73 -0.33 -5.62
CA LEU A 42 -2.48 -0.06 -6.86
C LEU A 42 -2.61 1.46 -7.12
N ASP A 43 -2.44 1.88 -8.36
CA ASP A 43 -2.55 3.28 -8.77
C ASP A 43 -3.27 3.36 -10.12
N TYR A 44 -4.61 3.39 -10.06
CA TYR A 44 -5.50 3.35 -11.20
C TYR A 44 -5.75 4.76 -11.73
N ARG A 45 -4.69 5.40 -12.23
CA ARG A 45 -4.77 6.70 -12.91
C ARG A 45 -5.73 6.66 -14.09
N PRO A 46 -6.34 7.79 -14.50
CA PRO A 46 -7.21 7.85 -15.67
C PRO A 46 -6.57 7.28 -16.95
N SER A 47 -5.25 7.41 -17.11
CA SER A 47 -4.50 6.90 -18.26
C SER A 47 -4.09 5.42 -18.16
N CYS A 48 -4.40 4.71 -17.08
CA CYS A 48 -4.02 3.31 -16.91
C CYS A 48 -4.87 2.40 -17.80
N SER A 49 -4.21 1.65 -18.68
CA SER A 49 -4.85 0.56 -19.43
C SER A 49 -5.18 -0.63 -18.52
N GLU A 50 -6.11 -1.50 -18.92
CA GLU A 50 -6.39 -2.74 -18.17
C GLU A 50 -5.15 -3.62 -18.04
N ARG A 51 -4.32 -3.70 -19.08
CA ARG A 51 -3.02 -4.41 -19.05
C ARG A 51 -2.09 -3.84 -17.97
N THR A 52 -2.06 -2.51 -17.81
CA THR A 52 -1.27 -1.86 -16.76
C THR A 52 -1.81 -2.21 -15.37
N LYS A 53 -3.14 -2.21 -15.20
CA LYS A 53 -3.78 -2.61 -13.93
C LYS A 53 -3.48 -4.08 -13.59
N GLU A 54 -3.58 -4.98 -14.57
CA GLU A 54 -3.21 -6.39 -14.39
C GLU A 54 -1.76 -6.56 -13.92
N ARG A 55 -0.83 -5.81 -14.50
CA ARG A 55 0.58 -5.80 -14.06
C ARG A 55 0.75 -5.28 -12.64
N GLN A 56 0.06 -4.19 -12.28
CA GLN A 56 0.07 -3.69 -10.90
C GLN A 56 -0.42 -4.76 -9.93
N ARG A 57 -1.55 -5.42 -10.21
CA ARG A 57 -2.09 -6.50 -9.38
C ARG A 57 -1.13 -7.66 -9.23
N LEU A 58 -0.51 -8.11 -10.32
CA LEU A 58 0.47 -9.20 -10.31
C LEU A 58 1.71 -8.86 -9.45
N ILE A 59 2.29 -7.68 -9.67
CA ILE A 59 3.46 -7.22 -8.91
C ILE A 59 3.11 -7.07 -7.44
N PHE A 60 1.94 -6.47 -7.14
CA PHE A 60 1.48 -6.28 -5.77
C PHE A 60 1.35 -7.60 -5.03
N ARG A 61 0.69 -8.62 -5.62
CA ARG A 61 0.63 -9.97 -5.04
C ARG A 61 2.00 -10.54 -4.70
N GLY A 62 2.96 -10.44 -5.62
CA GLY A 62 4.32 -10.92 -5.37
C GLY A 62 5.03 -10.17 -4.24
N MET A 63 4.84 -8.86 -4.14
CA MET A 63 5.38 -8.03 -3.06
C MET A 63 4.80 -8.43 -1.70
N LEU A 64 3.49 -8.68 -1.63
CA LEU A 64 2.82 -9.14 -0.42
C LEU A 64 3.34 -10.50 0.06
N ARG A 65 3.58 -11.44 -0.87
CA ARG A 65 4.17 -12.75 -0.55
C ARG A 65 5.57 -12.61 0.05
N VAL A 66 6.40 -11.72 -0.49
CA VAL A 66 7.73 -11.42 0.08
C VAL A 66 7.61 -10.80 1.47
N ALA A 67 6.66 -9.88 1.66
CA ALA A 67 6.41 -9.27 2.96
C ALA A 67 6.01 -10.30 4.01
N LEU A 68 5.11 -11.23 3.65
CA LEU A 68 4.67 -12.33 4.50
C LEU A 68 5.82 -13.27 4.86
N GLU A 69 6.60 -13.68 3.87
CA GLU A 69 7.78 -14.55 4.03
C GLU A 69 8.78 -13.96 5.02
N LEU A 70 9.10 -12.67 4.86
CA LEU A 70 10.07 -11.96 5.69
C LEU A 70 9.48 -11.40 6.99
N ARG A 71 8.17 -11.57 7.21
CA ARG A 71 7.41 -11.00 8.34
C ARG A 71 7.62 -9.50 8.50
N LYS A 72 7.72 -8.78 7.39
CA LYS A 72 7.89 -7.32 7.39
C LYS A 72 6.55 -6.64 7.13
N PRO A 73 6.22 -5.53 7.84
CA PRO A 73 5.04 -4.73 7.55
C PRO A 73 5.03 -4.27 6.09
N VAL A 74 3.82 -4.00 5.56
CA VAL A 74 3.65 -3.42 4.22
C VAL A 74 3.28 -1.94 4.28
N VAL A 75 3.89 -1.13 3.42
CA VAL A 75 3.49 0.26 3.17
C VAL A 75 2.73 0.31 1.85
N VAL A 76 1.42 0.54 1.93
CA VAL A 76 0.48 0.38 0.83
C VAL A 76 0.03 1.71 0.26
N HIS A 77 0.29 1.91 -1.03
CA HIS A 77 -0.34 2.92 -1.89
C HIS A 77 -1.57 2.34 -2.57
N CYS A 78 -2.70 3.02 -2.44
CA CYS A 78 -3.89 2.71 -3.23
C CYS A 78 -4.53 4.03 -3.69
N ARG A 79 -4.78 4.16 -5.00
CA ARG A 79 -5.38 5.37 -5.57
C ARG A 79 -6.32 5.03 -6.72
N GLY A 80 -7.58 5.46 -6.59
CA GLY A 80 -8.64 5.23 -7.59
C GLY A 80 -9.13 6.47 -8.34
N PHE A 81 -8.69 7.69 -7.98
CA PHE A 81 -9.12 8.96 -8.59
C PHE A 81 -10.64 9.11 -8.72
N GLY A 82 -11.36 8.84 -7.63
CA GLY A 82 -12.82 8.91 -7.59
C GLY A 82 -13.53 7.64 -8.04
N ARG A 83 -12.80 6.62 -8.49
CA ARG A 83 -13.36 5.30 -8.78
C ARG A 83 -13.05 4.29 -7.66
N PRO A 84 -14.02 3.44 -7.29
CA PRO A 84 -13.87 2.52 -6.16
C PRO A 84 -13.02 1.28 -6.47
N GLU A 85 -12.76 0.97 -7.74
CA GLU A 85 -12.17 -0.33 -8.11
C GLU A 85 -10.76 -0.53 -7.54
N ALA A 86 -9.98 0.55 -7.38
CA ALA A 86 -8.63 0.44 -6.82
C ALA A 86 -8.67 -0.04 -5.35
N GLU A 87 -9.52 0.56 -4.52
CA GLU A 87 -9.64 0.17 -3.10
C GLU A 87 -10.21 -1.24 -2.98
N HIS A 88 -11.21 -1.59 -3.80
CA HIS A 88 -11.77 -2.95 -3.84
C HIS A 88 -10.73 -4.00 -4.23
N ASP A 89 -10.04 -3.81 -5.36
CA ASP A 89 -9.00 -4.73 -5.84
C ASP A 89 -7.86 -4.83 -4.82
N CYS A 90 -7.47 -3.73 -4.19
CA CYS A 90 -6.40 -3.70 -3.20
C CYS A 90 -6.75 -4.58 -1.98
N LEU A 91 -7.95 -4.41 -1.44
CA LEU A 91 -8.42 -5.18 -0.29
C LEU A 91 -8.60 -6.66 -0.60
N GLU A 92 -9.18 -7.01 -1.75
CA GLU A 92 -9.34 -8.42 -2.15
C GLU A 92 -7.99 -9.11 -2.39
N ILE A 93 -7.05 -8.43 -3.06
CA ILE A 93 -5.69 -8.95 -3.22
C ILE A 93 -5.02 -9.17 -1.86
N MET A 94 -5.09 -8.19 -0.96
CA MET A 94 -4.47 -8.34 0.35
C MET A 94 -5.11 -9.45 1.18
N LYS A 95 -6.43 -9.61 1.10
CA LYS A 95 -7.17 -10.67 1.78
C LYS A 95 -6.78 -12.07 1.31
N ASP A 96 -6.46 -12.23 0.03
CA ASP A 96 -5.95 -13.48 -0.51
C ASP A 96 -4.52 -13.80 -0.05
N GLU A 97 -3.68 -12.78 0.10
CA GLU A 97 -2.23 -12.95 0.27
C GLU A 97 -1.73 -12.79 1.72
N LEU A 98 -2.48 -12.10 2.59
CA LEU A 98 -2.05 -11.75 3.94
C LEU A 98 -3.08 -12.21 5.01
N PRO A 99 -2.61 -12.60 6.20
CA PRO A 99 -3.50 -12.84 7.33
C PRO A 99 -4.14 -11.53 7.80
N GLN A 100 -5.34 -11.63 8.38
CA GLN A 100 -6.13 -10.47 8.85
C GLN A 100 -5.35 -9.51 9.78
N LEU A 101 -4.46 -10.06 10.61
CA LEU A 101 -3.70 -9.30 11.60
C LEU A 101 -2.34 -8.82 11.09
N PHE A 102 -2.04 -8.95 9.79
CA PHE A 102 -0.77 -8.52 9.24
C PHE A 102 -0.57 -7.00 9.43
N PRO A 103 0.62 -6.54 9.86
CA PRO A 103 0.87 -5.12 10.06
C PRO A 103 0.88 -4.36 8.73
N ILE A 104 -0.02 -3.39 8.59
CA ILE A 104 -0.21 -2.62 7.36
C ILE A 104 -0.15 -1.14 7.69
N HIS A 105 0.65 -0.40 6.94
CA HIS A 105 0.59 1.05 6.87
C HIS A 105 -0.08 1.46 5.56
N ARG A 106 -1.30 1.99 5.63
CA ARG A 106 -2.00 2.56 4.48
C ARG A 106 -1.54 4.01 4.30
N HIS A 107 -0.52 4.18 3.46
CA HIS A 107 0.14 5.46 3.20
C HIS A 107 -0.77 6.42 2.40
N CYS A 108 -0.65 7.70 2.73
CA CYS A 108 -1.32 8.85 2.15
C CYS A 108 -2.81 8.56 1.89
N PHE A 109 -3.52 8.24 2.97
CA PHE A 109 -4.91 7.83 2.88
C PHE A 109 -5.80 8.99 2.43
N THR A 110 -6.41 8.82 1.27
CA THR A 110 -7.40 9.76 0.70
C THR A 110 -8.71 9.04 0.32
N GLY A 111 -8.95 7.87 0.94
CA GLY A 111 -10.19 7.13 0.74
C GLY A 111 -11.37 7.79 1.45
N SER A 112 -12.56 7.25 1.21
CA SER A 112 -13.79 7.64 1.91
C SER A 112 -13.84 7.04 3.32
N LEU A 113 -14.82 7.48 4.13
CA LEU A 113 -15.11 6.85 5.42
C LEU A 113 -15.53 5.38 5.25
N ALA A 114 -16.19 5.04 4.15
CA ALA A 114 -16.56 3.66 3.83
C ALA A 114 -15.32 2.80 3.56
N ASP A 115 -14.34 3.32 2.80
CA ASP A 115 -13.06 2.63 2.57
C ASP A 115 -12.32 2.41 3.89
N LEU A 116 -12.24 3.44 4.74
CA LEU A 116 -11.62 3.35 6.06
C LEU A 116 -12.24 2.23 6.91
N HIS A 117 -13.57 2.13 6.93
CA HIS A 117 -14.27 1.04 7.62
C HIS A 117 -13.98 -0.33 7.00
N ALA A 118 -13.94 -0.43 5.66
CA ALA A 118 -13.62 -1.68 4.97
C ALA A 118 -12.20 -2.16 5.31
N TRP A 119 -11.22 -1.24 5.28
CA TRP A 119 -9.85 -1.52 5.71
C TRP A 119 -9.77 -2.02 7.14
N ARG A 120 -10.48 -1.39 8.09
CA ARG A 120 -10.46 -1.81 9.50
C ARG A 120 -11.18 -3.14 9.74
N LEU A 121 -12.23 -3.43 8.97
CA LEU A 121 -12.96 -4.69 9.07
C LEU A 121 -12.10 -5.86 8.58
N LEU A 122 -11.44 -5.69 7.44
CA LEU A 122 -10.61 -6.72 6.82
C LEU A 122 -9.22 -6.80 7.45
N PHE A 123 -8.66 -5.67 7.90
CA PHE A 123 -7.31 -5.56 8.45
C PHE A 123 -7.30 -4.64 9.67
N PRO A 124 -7.74 -5.12 10.85
CA PRO A 124 -7.89 -4.29 12.04
C PRO A 124 -6.58 -3.68 12.55
N ASN A 125 -5.42 -4.27 12.20
CA ASN A 125 -4.10 -3.74 12.55
C ASN A 125 -3.57 -2.66 11.59
N THR A 126 -4.38 -2.21 10.64
CA THR A 126 -3.98 -1.14 9.71
C THR A 126 -3.79 0.17 10.44
N VAL A 127 -2.66 0.84 10.20
CA VAL A 127 -2.45 2.24 10.55
C VAL A 127 -2.58 3.10 9.29
N PHE A 128 -3.18 4.27 9.41
CA PHE A 128 -3.45 5.17 8.30
C PHE A 128 -2.53 6.38 8.36
N GLY A 129 -1.80 6.61 7.26
CA GLY A 129 -0.92 7.75 7.07
C GLY A 129 -1.70 8.96 6.57
N PHE A 130 -1.48 10.11 7.20
CA PHE A 130 -2.07 11.39 6.80
C PHE A 130 -1.02 12.46 6.57
N THR A 131 -1.19 13.16 5.45
CA THR A 131 -0.32 14.25 4.99
C THR A 131 -1.07 15.57 5.03
N ALA A 132 -0.33 16.69 5.13
CA ALA A 132 -0.92 18.02 5.25
C ALA A 132 -1.73 18.47 4.01
N ALA A 133 -1.55 17.83 2.85
CA ALA A 133 -2.27 18.17 1.63
C ALA A 133 -3.66 17.53 1.51
N SER A 134 -4.04 16.61 2.41
CA SER A 134 -5.37 16.01 2.41
C SER A 134 -6.39 16.90 3.12
N SER A 135 -7.32 17.50 2.36
CA SER A 135 -8.38 18.36 2.93
C SER A 135 -9.44 17.58 3.71
N SER A 136 -9.55 16.27 3.50
CA SER A 136 -10.51 15.38 4.18
C SER A 136 -9.97 14.78 5.49
N TYR A 137 -8.69 14.98 5.81
CA TYR A 137 -8.03 14.42 6.99
C TYR A 137 -8.76 14.69 8.32
N PRO A 138 -9.19 15.92 8.66
CA PRO A 138 -9.74 16.19 9.99
C PRO A 138 -11.00 15.39 10.30
N GLN A 139 -11.80 15.10 9.27
CA GLN A 139 -13.04 14.34 9.41
C GLN A 139 -12.75 12.84 9.56
N LEU A 140 -11.86 12.29 8.75
CA LEU A 140 -11.51 10.86 8.78
C LEU A 140 -10.74 10.47 10.05
N ALA A 141 -9.81 11.32 10.48
CA ALA A 141 -9.01 11.08 11.69
C ALA A 141 -9.88 11.05 12.96
N ALA A 142 -10.99 11.79 12.99
CA ALA A 142 -11.93 11.76 14.11
C ALA A 142 -12.61 10.38 14.30
N HIS A 143 -12.61 9.51 13.29
CA HIS A 143 -13.17 8.16 13.35
C HIS A 143 -12.12 7.08 13.68
N LEU A 144 -10.85 7.46 13.89
CA LEU A 144 -9.76 6.55 14.21
C LEU A 144 -9.29 6.73 15.65
N PRO A 145 -9.05 5.62 16.39
CA PRO A 145 -8.24 5.69 17.59
C PRO A 145 -6.84 6.21 17.22
N LEU A 146 -6.21 6.96 18.12
CA LEU A 146 -4.88 7.54 17.89
C LEU A 146 -3.83 6.47 17.51
N ALA A 147 -3.95 5.25 18.04
CA ALA A 147 -3.07 4.12 17.73
C ALA A 147 -3.10 3.67 16.25
N HIS A 148 -4.13 4.05 15.49
CA HIS A 148 -4.27 3.73 14.06
C HIS A 148 -3.96 4.93 13.16
N THR A 149 -3.38 6.01 13.71
CA THR A 149 -3.11 7.26 12.98
C THR A 149 -1.62 7.53 12.97
N VAL A 150 -1.05 7.76 11.79
CA VAL A 150 0.36 8.12 11.58
C VAL A 150 0.42 9.43 10.78
N LEU A 151 1.36 10.30 11.13
CA LEU A 151 1.64 11.54 10.38
C LEU A 151 2.81 11.35 9.44
N GLU A 152 2.71 11.96 8.27
CA GLU A 152 3.71 11.87 7.21
C GLU A 152 3.73 13.15 6.38
N THR A 153 4.87 13.43 5.75
CA THR A 153 5.05 14.61 4.91
C THR A 153 5.02 14.28 3.41
N ASP A 154 5.47 13.08 3.03
CA ASP A 154 5.75 12.69 1.63
C ASP A 154 6.71 13.65 0.87
N ALA A 155 7.50 14.42 1.63
CA ALA A 155 8.41 15.41 1.07
C ALA A 155 9.37 14.78 0.03
N PRO A 156 9.69 15.49 -1.08
CA PRO A 156 9.42 16.90 -1.33
C PRO A 156 8.07 17.16 -2.04
N TYR A 157 7.24 16.13 -2.19
CA TYR A 157 5.99 16.21 -2.91
C TYR A 157 4.83 16.29 -1.90
N MET A 158 3.71 16.88 -2.36
CA MET A 158 2.66 17.55 -1.56
C MET A 158 3.02 18.96 -1.08
#